data_AF-A0A7J5WDX4-F1
#
_entry.id   AF-A0A7J5WDX4-F1
#
_cell.length_a   1.000
_cell.length_b   1.000
_cell.length_c   1.000
_cell.angle_alpha   90.00
_cell.angle_beta   90.00
_cell.angle_gamma   90.00
#
_symmetry.space_group_name_H-M   'P 1'
#
loop_
_entity.id
_entity.type
_entity.pdbx_description
1 polymer ?
#
loop_
_entity_poly.entity_id
_entity_poly.type
_entity_poly.pdbx_seq_one_letter_code
_entity_poly.pdbx_strand_id
1 'polypeptide(L)'
;MPTTSRQTHQRMVSDEPVVIYTDDGGSGMLEACQARFTSPDYEVLCDARHTVWVKRTDGTRSFGLPPWALRRHSLEEVLDGLEKKLTLPLGAR
;
A
#
# COMPACT_ATOMS: atom_id res chain seq x y z
N MET A 1 9.15 -27.26 -44.53
CA MET A 1 8.73 -25.89 -44.87
C MET A 1 7.33 -26.02 -45.47
N PRO A 2 6.26 -25.47 -44.86
CA PRO A 2 6.11 -24.06 -44.51
C PRO A 2 5.72 -23.78 -43.05
N THR A 3 5.84 -22.50 -42.72
CA THR A 3 5.69 -21.74 -41.47
C THR A 3 4.24 -21.33 -41.14
N THR A 4 4.08 -20.62 -40.01
CA THR A 4 2.93 -19.84 -39.48
C THR A 4 2.01 -20.65 -38.55
N SER A 5 1.65 -20.24 -37.32
CA SER A 5 1.50 -18.88 -36.78
C SER A 5 1.68 -18.86 -35.25
N ARG A 6 2.30 -17.79 -34.77
CA ARG A 6 2.19 -17.30 -33.38
C ARG A 6 0.71 -17.13 -33.01
N GLN A 7 0.29 -17.64 -31.86
CA GLN A 7 -0.84 -17.07 -31.14
C GLN A 7 -0.36 -16.59 -29.78
N THR A 8 -0.25 -15.28 -29.70
CA THR A 8 -0.01 -14.50 -28.49
C THR A 8 -1.38 -14.25 -27.81
N HIS A 9 -1.32 -14.02 -26.50
CA HIS A 9 -2.35 -13.46 -25.62
C HIS A 9 -3.40 -14.43 -25.09
N GLN A 10 -3.19 -14.87 -23.85
CA GLN A 10 -4.02 -14.37 -22.75
C GLN A 10 -3.32 -14.65 -21.43
N ARG A 11 -2.55 -13.67 -20.95
CA ARG A 11 -2.21 -13.60 -19.52
C ARG A 11 -3.51 -13.18 -18.84
N MET A 12 -4.34 -14.16 -18.48
CA MET A 12 -5.45 -13.93 -17.56
C MET A 12 -4.80 -13.57 -16.23
N VAL A 13 -4.61 -12.29 -16.01
CA VAL A 13 -4.31 -11.77 -14.68
C VAL A 13 -5.65 -11.85 -13.97
N SER A 14 -5.89 -12.96 -13.27
CA SER A 14 -6.94 -13.02 -12.28
C SER A 14 -6.64 -11.93 -11.26
N ASP A 15 -7.41 -10.85 -11.33
CA ASP A 15 -7.53 -9.81 -10.31
C ASP A 15 -8.31 -10.43 -9.13
N GLU A 16 -7.77 -11.52 -8.57
CA GLU A 16 -8.21 -11.95 -7.25
C GLU A 16 -7.51 -11.02 -6.27
N PRO A 17 -8.25 -10.36 -5.36
CA PRO A 17 -7.62 -9.62 -4.29
C PRO A 17 -6.81 -10.63 -3.50
N VAL A 18 -5.49 -10.60 -3.68
CA VAL A 18 -4.58 -11.43 -2.92
C VAL A 18 -4.72 -10.94 -1.49
N VAL A 19 -5.56 -11.61 -0.71
CA VAL A 19 -5.59 -11.46 0.73
C VAL A 19 -4.26 -12.04 1.19
N ILE A 20 -3.24 -11.18 1.22
CA ILE A 20 -1.95 -11.50 1.80
C ILE A 20 -2.21 -11.76 3.28
N TYR A 21 -2.48 -13.02 3.61
CA TYR A 21 -2.24 -13.55 4.95
C TYR A 21 -0.73 -13.47 5.16
N THR A 22 -0.24 -12.30 5.56
CA THR A 22 1.12 -12.17 6.06
C THR A 22 1.12 -12.84 7.42
N ASP A 23 1.57 -14.09 7.42
CA ASP A 23 1.80 -14.98 8.55
C ASP A 23 2.86 -14.45 9.55
N ASP A 24 3.26 -13.18 9.45
CA ASP A 24 4.36 -12.61 10.22
C ASP A 24 3.98 -11.24 10.81
N GLY A 25 3.21 -11.27 11.91
CA GLY A 25 3.34 -10.33 13.04
C GLY A 25 3.22 -8.81 12.81
N GLY A 26 2.77 -8.33 11.65
CA GLY A 26 2.69 -6.89 11.34
C GLY A 26 3.92 -6.30 10.63
N SER A 27 4.91 -7.11 10.28
CA SER A 27 6.13 -6.67 9.58
C SER A 27 5.84 -6.18 8.15
N GLY A 28 4.91 -6.83 7.44
CA GLY A 28 4.60 -6.49 6.05
C GLY A 28 3.97 -5.11 5.83
N MET A 29 3.31 -4.53 6.85
CA MET A 29 2.69 -3.21 6.71
C MET A 29 3.72 -2.08 6.68
N LEU A 30 4.75 -2.18 7.52
CA LEU A 30 5.82 -1.19 7.57
C LEU A 30 6.62 -1.21 6.27
N GLU A 31 7.03 -2.40 5.81
CA GLU A 31 7.77 -2.57 4.56
C GLU A 31 6.95 -2.09 3.36
N ALA A 32 5.66 -2.42 3.30
CA ALA A 32 4.81 -1.97 2.21
C ALA A 32 4.59 -0.45 2.23
N CYS A 33 4.46 0.15 3.41
CA CYS A 33 4.41 1.61 3.52
C CYS A 33 5.73 2.26 3.09
N GLN A 34 6.88 1.71 3.47
CA GLN A 34 8.19 2.23 3.04
C GLN A 34 8.42 2.09 1.54
N ALA A 35 7.96 0.98 0.94
CA ALA A 35 8.06 0.74 -0.49
C ALA A 35 7.15 1.68 -1.31
N ARG A 36 5.96 1.99 -0.79
CA ARG A 36 4.97 2.84 -1.46
C ARG A 36 5.21 4.34 -1.23
N PHE A 37 5.53 4.69 0.01
CA PHE A 37 5.74 6.06 0.47
C PHE A 37 7.23 6.26 0.75
N THR A 38 7.96 6.61 -0.30
CA THR A 38 9.40 6.84 -0.22
C THR A 38 9.70 8.28 0.17
N SER A 39 10.85 8.48 0.81
CA SER A 39 11.53 9.77 0.87
C SER A 39 11.83 10.26 -0.57
N PRO A 40 11.78 11.57 -0.87
CA PRO A 40 11.79 12.72 0.04
C PRO A 40 10.42 13.26 0.46
N ASP A 41 9.33 12.79 -0.13
CA ASP A 41 8.00 13.39 0.08
C ASP A 41 7.29 12.88 1.34
N TYR A 42 7.65 11.67 1.78
CA TYR A 42 7.01 10.99 2.90
C TYR A 42 8.03 10.39 3.87
N GLU A 43 7.65 10.39 5.15
CA GLU A 43 8.36 9.76 6.26
C GLU A 43 7.48 8.68 6.86
N VAL A 44 8.01 7.45 6.93
CA VAL A 44 7.31 6.29 7.47
C VAL A 44 7.98 5.87 8.78
N LEU A 45 7.20 5.85 9.86
CA LEU A 45 7.66 5.50 11.21
C LEU A 45 6.79 4.38 11.78
N CYS A 46 7.34 3.53 12.63
CA CYS A 46 6.55 2.58 13.42
C CYS A 46 6.67 2.94 14.90
N ASP A 47 5.54 3.01 15.60
CA ASP A 47 5.55 3.27 17.05
C ASP A 47 5.61 1.98 17.89
N ALA A 48 5.80 2.13 19.19
CA ALA A 48 5.86 1.00 20.14
C ALA A 48 4.54 0.20 20.24
N ARG A 49 3.44 0.69 19.65
CA ARG A 49 2.15 0.01 19.57
C ARG A 49 1.95 -0.69 18.22
N HIS A 50 3.01 -0.84 17.43
CA HIS A 50 2.99 -1.39 16.06
C HIS A 50 2.06 -0.61 15.11
N THR A 51 1.83 0.68 15.38
CA THR A 51 1.13 1.56 14.45
C THR A 51 2.14 2.14 13.47
N VAL A 52 1.90 1.96 12.18
CA VAL A 52 2.73 2.54 11.12
C VAL A 52 2.20 3.92 10.79
N TRP A 53 2.99 4.94 11.05
CA TRP A 53 2.69 6.33 10.77
C TRP A 53 3.33 6.73 9.44
N VAL A 54 2.51 7.25 8.52
CA VAL A 54 2.99 7.87 7.29
C VAL A 54 2.72 9.36 7.37
N LYS A 55 3.80 10.15 7.30
CA LYS A 55 3.79 11.60 7.40
C LYS A 55 4.32 12.20 6.12
N ARG A 56 3.76 13.33 5.68
CA ARG A 56 4.42 14.13 4.64
C ARG A 56 5.59 14.90 5.26
N THR A 57 6.70 14.98 4.55
CA THR A 57 7.89 15.70 5.02
C THR A 57 7.68 17.22 5.08
N ASP A 58 6.69 17.73 4.35
CA ASP A 58 6.22 19.12 4.46
C ASP A 58 5.43 19.42 5.76
N GLY A 59 5.21 18.39 6.60
CA GLY A 59 4.50 18.51 7.88
C GLY A 59 2.99 18.72 7.77
N THR A 60 2.42 18.70 6.56
CA THR A 60 1.01 19.05 6.35
C THR A 60 0.05 17.96 6.79
N ARG A 61 0.45 16.69 6.69
CA ARG A 61 -0.41 15.54 6.97
C ARG A 61 0.37 14.40 7.62
N SER A 62 -0.32 13.71 8.52
CA SER A 62 0.14 12.47 9.12
C SER A 62 -1.05 11.53 9.34
N PHE A 63 -0.85 10.25 9.06
CA PHE A 63 -1.86 9.22 9.25
C PHE A 63 -1.23 8.00 9.91
N GLY A 64 -1.90 7.49 10.94
CA GLY A 64 -1.53 6.26 11.62
C GLY A 64 -2.33 5.08 11.07
N LEU A 65 -1.61 4.02 10.73
CA LEU A 65 -2.14 2.72 10.32
C LEU A 65 -1.91 1.73 11.47
N PRO A 66 -2.93 1.51 12.32
CA PRO A 66 -2.81 0.55 13.39
C PRO A 66 -2.86 -0.89 12.84
N PRO A 67 -2.30 -1.87 13.55
CA PRO A 67 -2.21 -3.26 13.06
C PRO A 67 -3.59 -3.90 12.85
N TRP A 68 -4.64 -3.41 13.52
CA TRP A 68 -6.01 -3.87 13.29
C TRP A 68 -6.65 -3.35 12.00
N ALA A 69 -6.03 -2.38 11.30
CA ALA A 69 -6.53 -1.93 9.99
C ALA A 69 -6.57 -3.07 8.98
N LEU A 70 -5.55 -3.96 9.04
CA LEU A 70 -5.46 -5.15 8.20
C LEU A 70 -6.46 -6.26 8.58
N ARG A 71 -7.18 -6.13 9.70
CA ARG A 71 -8.24 -7.09 10.06
C ARG A 71 -9.53 -6.88 9.28
N ARG A 72 -9.73 -5.69 8.71
CA ARG A 72 -10.98 -5.29 8.04
C ARG A 72 -10.78 -4.98 6.55
N HIS A 73 -9.56 -4.70 6.15
CA HIS A 73 -9.20 -4.27 4.81
C HIS A 73 -7.91 -4.97 4.38
N SER A 74 -7.79 -5.20 3.08
CA SER A 74 -6.57 -5.72 2.49
C SER A 74 -5.46 -4.67 2.59
N LEU A 75 -4.19 -5.12 2.59
CA LEU A 75 -3.04 -4.21 2.65
C LEU A 75 -3.09 -3.14 1.55
N GLU A 76 -3.42 -3.53 0.32
CA GLU A 76 -3.54 -2.62 -0.81
C GLU A 76 -4.65 -1.58 -0.64
N GLU A 77 -5.82 -1.98 -0.12
CA GLU A 77 -6.93 -1.05 0.15
C GLU A 77 -6.55 -0.01 1.21
N VAL A 78 -5.79 -0.44 2.23
CA VAL A 78 -5.28 0.47 3.27
C VAL A 78 -4.29 1.46 2.66
N LEU A 79 -3.37 0.99 1.82
CA LEU A 79 -2.35 1.83 1.18
C LEU A 79 -2.97 2.81 0.18
N ASP A 80 -3.91 2.38 -0.66
CA ASP A 80 -4.62 3.25 -1.61
C ASP A 80 -5.47 4.30 -0.88
N GLY A 81 -6.20 3.89 0.17
CA GLY A 81 -6.96 4.82 1.00
C GLY A 81 -6.06 5.83 1.71
N LEU A 82 -4.87 5.41 2.14
CA LEU A 82 -3.86 6.28 2.73
C LEU A 82 -3.27 7.26 1.70
N GLU A 83 -2.91 6.78 0.51
CA GLU A 83 -2.36 7.58 -0.58
C GLU A 83 -3.34 8.67 -1.01
N LYS A 84 -4.63 8.33 -1.16
CA LYS A 84 -5.70 9.31 -1.43
C LYS A 84 -5.79 10.34 -0.30
N LYS A 85 -5.78 9.92 0.95
CA LYS A 85 -5.82 10.84 2.11
C LYS A 85 -4.59 11.73 2.19
N LEU A 86 -3.43 11.28 1.76
CA LEU A 86 -2.19 12.06 1.74
C LEU A 86 -2.15 13.06 0.57
N THR A 87 -2.70 12.68 -0.59
CA THR A 87 -2.68 13.47 -1.84
C THR A 87 -3.84 14.46 -1.97
N LEU A 88 -4.92 14.29 -1.22
CA LEU A 88 -6.05 15.24 -1.22
C LEU A 88 -5.56 16.67 -0.90
N PRO A 89 -6.03 17.71 -1.60
CA PRO A 89 -5.66 19.09 -1.29
C PRO A 89 -6.14 19.49 0.11
N LEU A 90 -5.35 20.32 0.80
CA LEU A 90 -5.71 20.93 2.09
C LEU A 90 -6.97 21.78 1.88
N GLY A 91 -8.15 21.25 2.24
CA GLY A 91 -9.43 21.95 2.06
C GLY A 91 -10.54 21.13 1.40
N ALA A 92 -10.26 19.91 0.92
CA ALA A 92 -11.32 18.98 0.54
C ALA A 92 -12.02 18.48 1.83
N ARG A 93 -13.10 19.16 2.20
CA ARG A 93 -14.03 18.79 3.28
C ARG A 93 -15.10 17.84 2.77
#